data_AF-A0A369UT68-F1
#
_entry.id   AF-A0A369UT68-F1
#
_cell.length_a   1.000
_cell.length_b   1.000
_cell.length_c   1.000
_cell.angle_alpha   90.00
_cell.angle_beta   90.00
_cell.angle_gamma   90.00
#
_symmetry.space_group_name_H-M   'P 1'
#
loop_
_entity.id
_entity.type
_entity.pdbx_description
1 polymer ?
#
loop_
_entity_poly.entity_id
_entity_poly.type
_entity_poly.pdbx_seq_one_letter_code
_entity_poly.pdbx_strand_id
1 'polypeptide(L)'
;MDCKTANDLLPLYFDGELDRTTSREFETHLDACVDCRAALIELDALRQALREHAPRYSAPETLRARIQKTAATMTAGTSSRRRPSRGLALAASWVLAFAAGGAMMTLWNHASSSVDESSQLSRDLFASHWRALAATSPIDVVSTDQHTVKPWFAGKVATAPVVQDFSDQGYALIGGRIDYAGNERVPVLVYRHGKHLIDVFVLPQAIKPDTMPVIDKPIQSQGYVLDVVMLGGQRAAIVSDMGSAELERFRGLLSALR
;
A
#
# COMPACT_ATOMS: atom_id res chain seq x y z
N MET A 1 -3.37 -32.91 8.54
CA MET A 1 -2.12 -33.53 9.03
C MET A 1 -2.41 -34.79 9.82
N ASP A 2 -1.43 -35.68 9.96
CA ASP A 2 -1.51 -36.86 10.84
C ASP A 2 -0.98 -36.56 12.26
N CYS A 3 -1.26 -37.46 13.22
CA CYS A 3 -0.89 -37.26 14.63
C CYS A 3 0.63 -37.23 14.85
N LYS A 4 1.41 -37.89 13.99
CA LYS A 4 2.87 -37.90 14.09
C LYS A 4 3.43 -36.52 13.77
N THR A 5 3.03 -35.96 12.63
CA THR A 5 3.40 -34.61 12.22
C THR A 5 2.91 -33.58 13.23
N ALA A 6 1.70 -33.77 13.79
CA ALA A 6 1.18 -32.90 14.84
C ALA A 6 2.09 -32.92 16.09
N ASN A 7 2.46 -34.10 16.58
CA ASN A 7 3.34 -34.18 17.75
C ASN A 7 4.72 -33.53 17.52
N ASP A 8 5.28 -33.64 16.31
CA ASP A 8 6.55 -32.99 15.97
C ASP A 8 6.43 -31.44 15.95
N LEU A 9 5.27 -30.90 15.57
CA LEU A 9 5.00 -29.46 15.52
C LEU A 9 4.50 -28.88 16.85
N LEU A 10 4.12 -29.72 17.82
CA LEU A 10 3.52 -29.30 19.09
C LEU A 10 4.40 -28.32 19.90
N PRO A 11 5.74 -28.50 20.04
CA PRO A 11 6.58 -27.53 20.74
C PRO A 11 6.63 -26.17 20.03
N LEU A 12 6.74 -26.18 18.70
CA LEU A 12 6.77 -24.96 17.88
C LEU A 12 5.45 -24.20 17.94
N TYR A 13 4.32 -24.92 17.95
CA TYR A 13 3.01 -24.31 18.17
C TYR A 13 2.92 -23.68 19.57
N PHE A 14 3.41 -24.39 20.60
CA PHE A 14 3.36 -23.95 21.98
C PHE A 14 4.20 -22.70 22.25
N ASP A 15 5.34 -22.55 21.57
CA ASP A 15 6.21 -21.37 21.65
C ASP A 15 5.79 -20.24 20.70
N GLY A 16 4.78 -20.48 19.84
CA GLY A 16 4.26 -19.49 18.90
C GLY A 16 5.15 -19.26 17.68
N GLU A 17 5.98 -20.23 17.32
CA GLU A 17 6.96 -20.14 16.22
C GLU A 17 6.45 -20.66 14.87
N LEU A 18 5.26 -21.28 14.84
CA LEU A 18 4.65 -21.72 13.58
C LEU A 18 4.16 -20.54 12.74
N ASP A 19 4.35 -20.63 11.42
CA ASP A 19 3.73 -19.70 10.50
C ASP A 19 2.19 -19.84 10.51
N ARG A 20 1.50 -18.80 10.02
CA ARG A 20 0.03 -18.71 10.10
C ARG A 20 -0.70 -19.84 9.37
N THR A 21 -0.13 -20.36 8.29
CA THR A 21 -0.73 -21.43 7.50
C THR A 21 -0.62 -22.76 8.24
N THR A 22 0.58 -23.11 8.71
CA THR A 22 0.83 -24.34 9.48
C THR A 22 0.10 -24.34 10.83
N SER A 23 0.01 -23.19 11.50
CA SER A 23 -0.73 -23.03 12.76
C SER A 23 -2.23 -23.35 12.59
N ARG A 24 -2.86 -22.90 11.49
CA ARG A 24 -4.28 -23.18 11.22
C ARG A 24 -4.54 -24.65 10.91
N GLU A 25 -3.65 -25.26 10.14
CA GLU A 25 -3.75 -26.70 9.86
C GLU A 25 -3.60 -27.52 11.15
N PHE A 26 -2.74 -27.07 12.06
CA PHE A 26 -2.50 -27.69 13.36
C PHE A 26 -3.73 -27.57 14.28
N GLU A 27 -4.31 -26.37 14.38
CA GLU A 27 -5.55 -26.12 15.12
C GLU A 27 -6.71 -26.97 14.59
N THR A 28 -6.85 -27.08 13.27
CA THR A 28 -7.86 -27.93 12.63
C THR A 28 -7.68 -29.41 13.03
N HIS A 29 -6.44 -29.88 13.20
CA HIS A 29 -6.17 -31.23 13.68
C HIS A 29 -6.49 -31.39 15.17
N LEU A 30 -6.14 -30.41 16.01
CA LEU A 30 -6.49 -30.43 17.44
C LEU A 30 -7.99 -30.48 17.66
N ASP A 31 -8.78 -29.84 16.79
CA ASP A 31 -10.25 -29.89 16.84
C ASP A 31 -10.81 -31.31 16.64
N ALA A 32 -10.12 -32.13 15.84
CA ALA A 32 -10.56 -33.48 15.49
C ALA A 32 -9.87 -34.60 16.30
N CYS A 33 -8.72 -34.33 16.95
CA CYS A 33 -7.90 -35.34 17.63
C CYS A 33 -7.82 -35.09 19.15
N VAL A 34 -8.35 -36.04 19.95
CA VAL A 34 -8.35 -35.95 21.41
C VAL A 34 -6.94 -36.14 21.99
N ASP A 35 -6.14 -37.03 21.41
CA ASP A 35 -4.81 -37.37 21.93
C ASP A 35 -3.83 -36.20 21.80
N CYS A 36 -3.79 -35.52 20.65
CA CYS A 36 -2.94 -34.34 20.46
C CYS A 36 -3.39 -33.16 21.32
N ARG A 37 -4.69 -33.06 21.64
CA ARG A 37 -5.21 -32.06 22.57
C ARG A 37 -4.78 -32.36 24.01
N ALA A 38 -4.80 -33.63 24.42
CA ALA A 38 -4.31 -34.04 25.72
C ALA A 38 -2.81 -33.73 25.88
N ALA A 39 -2.00 -34.02 24.86
CA ALA A 39 -0.57 -33.69 24.85
C ALA A 39 -0.29 -32.18 25.01
N LEU A 40 -1.10 -31.32 24.38
CA LEU A 40 -0.98 -29.86 24.53
C LEU A 40 -1.32 -29.39 25.96
N ILE A 41 -2.34 -29.99 26.58
CA ILE A 41 -2.74 -29.71 27.96
C ILE A 41 -1.65 -30.14 28.94
N GLU A 42 -1.06 -31.33 28.74
CA GLU A 42 0.06 -31.81 29.56
C GLU A 42 1.28 -30.88 29.48
N LEU A 43 1.58 -30.36 28.29
CA LEU A 43 2.68 -29.42 28.09
C LEU A 43 2.44 -28.08 28.82
N ASP A 44 1.21 -27.55 28.80
CA ASP A 44 0.88 -26.34 29.56
C ASP A 44 0.93 -26.58 31.07
N ALA A 45 0.44 -27.74 31.54
CA ALA A 45 0.53 -28.12 32.95
C ALA A 45 1.99 -28.19 33.44
N LEU A 46 2.88 -28.77 32.62
CA LEU A 46 4.32 -28.78 32.89
C LEU A 46 4.90 -27.36 32.96
N ARG A 47 4.54 -26.47 32.03
CA ARG A 47 4.97 -25.06 32.04
C ARG A 47 4.52 -24.35 33.32
N GLN A 48 3.29 -24.58 33.76
CA GLN A 48 2.76 -23.98 34.99
C GLN A 48 3.53 -24.47 36.21
N ALA A 49 3.73 -25.78 36.34
CA ALA A 49 4.53 -26.37 37.43
C ALA A 49 5.96 -25.81 37.47
N LEU A 50 6.61 -25.67 36.31
CA LEU A 50 7.93 -25.04 36.21
C LEU A 50 7.88 -23.57 36.65
N ARG A 51 6.88 -22.79 36.25
CA ARG A 51 6.75 -21.39 36.66
C ARG A 51 6.50 -21.22 38.16
N GLU A 52 5.82 -22.17 38.79
CA GLU A 52 5.53 -22.16 40.22
C GLU A 52 6.75 -22.55 41.05
N HIS A 53 7.48 -23.57 40.62
CA HIS A 53 8.61 -24.12 41.40
C HIS A 53 9.99 -23.57 41.00
N ALA A 54 10.13 -22.90 39.85
CA ALA A 54 11.41 -22.32 39.45
C ALA A 54 11.78 -21.09 40.30
N PRO A 55 13.07 -20.94 40.66
CA PRO A 55 13.55 -19.74 41.34
C PRO A 55 13.34 -18.51 40.45
N ARG A 56 12.58 -17.54 40.96
CA ARG A 56 12.33 -16.27 40.27
C ARG A 56 13.33 -15.23 40.75
N TYR A 57 14.02 -14.60 39.80
CA TYR A 57 14.85 -13.45 40.08
C TYR A 57 14.01 -12.18 40.01
N SER A 58 14.06 -11.36 41.06
CA SER A 58 13.41 -10.05 41.03
C SER A 58 14.16 -9.14 40.06
N ALA A 59 13.41 -8.50 39.15
CA ALA A 59 13.96 -7.43 38.33
C ALA A 59 14.53 -6.31 39.24
N PRO A 60 15.69 -5.72 38.89
CA PRO A 60 16.21 -4.54 39.59
C PRO A 60 15.20 -3.40 39.57
N GLU A 61 15.14 -2.62 40.66
CA GLU A 61 14.16 -1.52 40.78
C GLU A 61 14.28 -0.49 39.65
N THR A 62 15.48 -0.28 39.11
CA THR A 62 15.72 0.62 37.97
C THR A 62 15.02 0.14 36.71
N LEU A 63 15.01 -1.17 36.44
CA LEU A 63 14.29 -1.77 35.32
C LEU A 63 12.78 -1.71 35.56
N ARG A 64 12.33 -2.02 36.78
CA ARG A 64 10.92 -1.93 37.17
C ARG A 64 10.37 -0.51 36.99
N ALA A 65 11.11 0.51 37.43
CA ALA A 65 10.74 1.91 37.27
C ALA A 65 10.68 2.35 35.80
N ARG A 66 11.62 1.89 34.95
CA ARG A 66 11.59 2.17 33.50
C ARG A 66 10.37 1.56 32.82
N ILE A 67 10.03 0.31 33.17
CA ILE A 67 8.84 -0.39 32.66
C ILE A 67 7.56 0.30 33.14
N GLN A 68 7.48 0.67 34.43
CA GLN A 68 6.33 1.41 34.97
C GLN A 68 6.16 2.77 34.29
N LYS A 69 7.25 3.48 33.98
CA LYS A 69 7.22 4.77 33.28
C LYS A 69 6.77 4.61 31.81
N THR A 70 7.21 3.56 31.12
CA THR A 70 6.74 3.26 29.76
C THR A 70 5.27 2.86 29.75
N ALA A 71 4.85 2.00 30.70
CA ALA A 71 3.45 1.65 30.89
C ALA A 71 2.57 2.86 31.25
N ALA A 72 3.06 3.74 32.14
CA ALA A 72 2.38 4.98 32.51
C ALA A 72 2.16 5.91 31.30
N THR A 73 3.15 5.96 30.39
CA THR A 73 3.09 6.74 29.15
C THR A 73 2.06 6.17 28.16
N MET A 74 1.84 4.85 28.16
CA MET A 74 0.76 4.20 27.41
C MET A 74 -0.62 4.40 28.06
N THR A 75 -0.69 4.69 29.37
CA THR A 75 -1.94 4.88 30.12
C THR A 75 -2.33 6.34 30.38
N ALA A 76 -1.53 7.32 29.95
CA ALA A 76 -1.75 8.74 30.27
C ALA A 76 -2.89 9.42 29.49
N GLY A 77 -3.64 8.67 28.67
CA GLY A 77 -4.89 9.14 28.07
C GLY A 77 -6.10 8.81 28.95
N THR A 78 -6.59 9.82 29.67
CA THR A 78 -7.91 9.91 30.36
C THR A 78 -7.91 9.67 31.87
N SER A 79 -7.82 10.78 32.61
CA SER A 79 -8.20 10.88 34.03
C SER A 79 -9.60 11.49 34.14
N SER A 80 -10.57 10.77 34.72
CA SER A 80 -11.57 11.36 35.63
C SER A 80 -12.21 10.27 36.51
N ARG A 81 -12.48 10.65 37.75
CA ARG A 81 -12.75 9.81 38.93
C ARG A 81 -14.25 9.59 39.12
N ARG A 82 -14.72 8.34 39.17
CA ARG A 82 -15.80 7.80 40.05
C ARG A 82 -16.01 6.30 39.75
N ARG A 83 -15.99 5.46 40.79
CA ARG A 83 -16.16 4.00 40.70
C ARG A 83 -17.65 3.62 40.57
N PRO A 84 -18.06 2.81 39.56
CA PRO A 84 -19.25 1.98 39.65
C PRO A 84 -18.89 0.48 39.79
N SER A 85 -19.89 -0.31 40.16
CA SER A 85 -19.80 -1.72 40.58
C SER A 85 -19.23 -2.67 39.51
N ARG A 86 -18.48 -3.68 39.98
CA ARG A 86 -17.63 -4.61 39.19
C ARG A 86 -18.35 -5.38 38.06
N GLY A 87 -19.69 -5.47 38.05
CA GLY A 87 -20.47 -6.18 37.03
C GLY A 87 -20.65 -5.41 35.71
N LEU A 88 -20.81 -4.09 35.76
CA LEU A 88 -20.93 -3.25 34.55
C LEU A 88 -19.57 -2.94 33.90
N ALA A 89 -18.49 -2.99 34.69
CA ALA A 89 -17.13 -2.72 34.24
C ALA A 89 -16.58 -3.78 33.25
N LEU A 90 -16.98 -5.05 33.40
CA LEU A 90 -16.61 -6.11 32.47
C LEU A 90 -17.32 -5.94 31.13
N ALA A 91 -18.65 -5.72 31.11
CA ALA A 91 -19.39 -5.50 29.87
C ALA A 91 -18.91 -4.26 29.08
N ALA A 92 -18.60 -3.17 29.78
CA ALA A 92 -18.03 -1.96 29.15
C ALA A 92 -16.60 -2.21 28.58
N SER A 93 -15.81 -3.10 29.18
CA SER A 93 -14.47 -3.44 28.70
C SER A 93 -14.50 -4.20 27.37
N TRP A 94 -15.47 -5.10 27.18
CA TRP A 94 -15.66 -5.78 25.90
C TRP A 94 -16.11 -4.81 24.80
N VAL A 95 -17.04 -3.89 25.10
CA VAL A 95 -17.48 -2.86 24.13
C VAL A 95 -16.33 -1.93 23.74
N LEU A 96 -15.49 -1.51 24.69
CA LEU A 96 -14.30 -0.70 24.41
C LEU A 96 -13.22 -1.48 23.65
N ALA A 97 -13.02 -2.77 23.94
CA ALA A 97 -12.09 -3.62 23.20
C ALA A 97 -12.57 -3.89 21.76
N PHE A 98 -13.87 -4.10 21.53
CA PHE A 98 -14.45 -4.20 20.20
C PHE A 98 -14.45 -2.88 19.45
N ALA A 99 -14.66 -1.75 20.13
CA ALA A 99 -14.58 -0.42 19.51
C ALA A 99 -13.14 -0.05 19.15
N ALA A 100 -12.17 -0.33 20.04
CA ALA A 100 -10.75 -0.09 19.77
C ALA A 100 -10.20 -1.07 18.73
N GLY A 101 -10.58 -2.35 18.78
CA GLY A 101 -10.24 -3.35 17.78
C GLY A 101 -10.88 -3.05 16.43
N GLY A 102 -12.14 -2.62 16.42
CA GLY A 102 -12.85 -2.18 15.23
C GLY A 102 -12.22 -0.93 14.61
N ALA A 103 -11.86 0.07 15.42
CA ALA A 103 -11.16 1.27 14.95
C ALA A 103 -9.74 0.96 14.45
N MET A 104 -9.01 0.05 15.12
CA MET A 104 -7.69 -0.37 14.67
C MET A 104 -7.78 -1.18 13.37
N MET A 105 -8.80 -2.03 13.22
CA MET A 105 -9.01 -2.82 12.01
C MET A 105 -9.51 -1.97 10.84
N THR A 106 -10.32 -0.93 11.08
CA THR A 106 -10.72 0.00 10.03
C THR A 106 -9.55 0.87 9.59
N LEU A 107 -8.71 1.33 10.52
CA LEU A 107 -7.47 2.05 10.21
C LEU A 107 -6.48 1.16 9.44
N TRP A 108 -6.32 -0.10 9.84
CA TRP A 108 -5.44 -1.06 9.14
C TRP A 108 -5.99 -1.38 7.75
N ASN A 109 -7.29 -1.68 7.62
CA ASN A 109 -7.90 -1.93 6.31
C ASN A 109 -7.76 -0.72 5.38
N HIS A 110 -8.00 0.50 5.86
CA HIS A 110 -7.83 1.72 5.06
C HIS A 110 -6.37 1.97 4.65
N ALA A 111 -5.41 1.74 5.55
CA ALA A 111 -3.99 1.87 5.23
C ALA A 111 -3.53 0.78 4.25
N SER A 112 -4.03 -0.46 4.38
CA SER A 112 -3.68 -1.55 3.48
C SER A 112 -4.33 -1.39 2.10
N SER A 113 -5.58 -0.90 2.03
CA SER A 113 -6.27 -0.70 0.76
C SER A 113 -5.64 0.44 -0.05
N SER A 114 -5.18 1.52 0.59
CA SER A 114 -4.53 2.63 -0.13
C SER A 114 -3.14 2.25 -0.66
N VAL A 115 -2.38 1.43 0.09
CA VAL A 115 -1.10 0.89 -0.38
C VAL A 115 -1.30 -0.08 -1.55
N ASP A 116 -2.33 -0.94 -1.49
CA ASP A 116 -2.62 -1.85 -2.60
C ASP A 116 -3.10 -1.10 -3.85
N GLU A 117 -4.04 -0.15 -3.71
CA GLU A 117 -4.55 0.65 -4.83
C GLU A 117 -3.43 1.51 -5.47
N SER A 118 -2.55 2.14 -4.70
CA SER A 118 -1.44 2.93 -5.25
C SER A 118 -0.40 2.08 -5.98
N SER A 119 -0.15 0.88 -5.45
CA SER A 119 0.68 -0.11 -6.12
C SER A 119 0.03 -0.60 -7.43
N GLN A 120 -1.30 -0.76 -7.45
CA GLN A 120 -2.06 -1.14 -8.62
C GLN A 120 -2.05 -0.05 -9.69
N LEU A 121 -2.30 1.20 -9.31
CA LEU A 121 -2.24 2.34 -10.24
C LEU A 121 -0.87 2.43 -10.91
N SER A 122 0.22 2.31 -10.13
CA SER A 122 1.58 2.34 -10.67
C SER A 122 1.81 1.19 -11.66
N ARG A 123 1.33 -0.03 -11.36
CA ARG A 123 1.40 -1.18 -12.27
C ARG A 123 0.63 -0.94 -13.56
N ASP A 124 -0.56 -0.36 -13.49
CA ASP A 124 -1.39 -0.09 -14.66
C ASP A 124 -0.74 0.93 -15.60
N LEU A 125 -0.13 1.99 -15.04
CA LEU A 125 0.60 3.01 -15.81
C LEU A 125 1.83 2.42 -16.51
N PHE A 126 2.63 1.60 -15.83
CA PHE A 126 3.73 0.87 -16.46
C PHE A 126 3.24 -0.10 -17.54
N ALA A 127 2.17 -0.86 -17.26
CA ALA A 127 1.60 -1.80 -18.21
C ALA A 127 1.07 -1.10 -19.46
N SER A 128 0.42 0.07 -19.32
CA SER A 128 0.03 0.91 -20.46
C SER A 128 1.23 1.31 -21.30
N HIS A 129 2.30 1.79 -20.67
CA HIS A 129 3.52 2.18 -21.36
C HIS A 129 4.15 1.03 -22.15
N TRP A 130 4.33 -0.13 -21.50
CA TRP A 130 4.90 -1.32 -22.16
C TRP A 130 4.02 -1.84 -23.31
N ARG A 131 2.70 -1.80 -23.16
CA ARG A 131 1.77 -2.12 -24.25
C ARG A 131 1.94 -1.17 -25.43
N ALA A 132 2.09 0.13 -25.18
CA ALA A 132 2.33 1.12 -26.23
C ALA A 132 3.68 0.92 -26.94
N LEU A 133 4.73 0.55 -26.21
CA LEU A 133 6.04 0.22 -26.79
C LEU A 133 6.00 -1.03 -27.69
N ALA A 134 5.18 -2.02 -27.34
CA ALA A 134 5.01 -3.24 -28.13
C ALA A 134 4.03 -3.08 -29.29
N ALA A 135 3.21 -2.03 -29.31
CA ALA A 135 2.20 -1.79 -30.33
C ALA A 135 2.81 -1.29 -31.64
N THR A 136 2.16 -1.62 -32.76
CA THR A 136 2.52 -1.08 -34.09
C THR A 136 2.42 0.44 -34.16
N SER A 137 1.48 1.03 -33.40
CA SER A 137 1.37 2.47 -33.20
C SER A 137 1.21 2.76 -31.70
N PRO A 138 2.12 3.54 -31.08
CA PRO A 138 2.04 3.89 -29.66
C PRO A 138 1.00 5.01 -29.37
N ILE A 139 0.33 5.49 -30.41
CA ILE A 139 -0.64 6.60 -30.38
C ILE A 139 -1.90 6.22 -31.17
N ASP A 140 -3.05 6.70 -30.70
CA ASP A 140 -4.34 6.52 -31.39
C ASP A 140 -4.63 7.69 -32.32
N VAL A 141 -4.11 8.88 -31.99
CA VAL A 141 -4.16 10.06 -32.84
C VAL A 141 -2.77 10.66 -32.97
N VAL A 142 -2.34 10.76 -34.22
CA VAL A 142 -1.17 11.54 -34.63
C VAL A 142 -1.55 13.01 -34.56
N SER A 143 -0.88 13.76 -33.69
CA SER A 143 -1.01 15.22 -33.70
C SER A 143 0.17 15.87 -32.98
N THR A 144 0.81 16.79 -33.69
CA THR A 144 1.80 17.73 -33.18
C THR A 144 1.15 19.04 -32.71
N ASP A 145 -0.19 19.18 -32.81
CA ASP A 145 -0.92 20.42 -32.54
C ASP A 145 -2.05 20.24 -31.50
N GLN A 146 -2.16 21.19 -30.57
CA GLN A 146 -3.22 21.28 -29.56
C GLN A 146 -4.63 21.31 -30.17
N HIS A 147 -4.76 21.80 -31.40
CA HIS A 147 -6.05 21.99 -32.09
C HIS A 147 -6.64 20.68 -32.64
N THR A 148 -5.89 19.57 -32.63
CA THR A 148 -6.39 18.24 -33.04
C THR A 148 -6.55 17.29 -31.85
N VAL A 149 -5.68 17.40 -30.84
CA VAL A 149 -5.68 16.52 -29.66
C VAL A 149 -6.81 16.85 -28.69
N LYS A 150 -7.01 18.14 -28.36
CA LYS A 150 -8.06 18.55 -27.41
C LYS A 150 -9.47 18.18 -27.88
N PRO A 151 -9.86 18.43 -29.15
CA PRO A 151 -11.15 17.98 -29.67
C PRO A 151 -11.29 16.45 -29.74
N TRP A 152 -10.21 15.70 -29.98
CA TRP A 152 -10.28 14.23 -30.03
C TRP A 152 -10.52 13.59 -28.65
N PHE A 153 -10.00 14.22 -27.58
CA PHE A 153 -10.31 13.84 -26.21
C PHE A 153 -11.72 14.27 -25.78
N ALA A 154 -12.28 15.32 -26.39
CA ALA A 154 -13.61 15.82 -26.06
C ALA A 154 -14.68 14.73 -26.28
N GLY A 155 -15.36 14.35 -25.20
CA GLY A 155 -16.41 13.33 -25.19
C GLY A 155 -15.94 11.88 -24.94
N LYS A 156 -14.62 11.62 -24.92
CA LYS A 156 -14.07 10.28 -24.61
C LYS A 156 -13.47 10.18 -23.20
N VAL A 157 -13.05 11.31 -22.64
CA VAL A 157 -12.54 11.47 -21.26
C VAL A 157 -13.21 12.66 -20.58
N ALA A 158 -13.27 12.63 -19.25
CA ALA A 158 -13.98 13.62 -18.45
C ALA A 158 -13.32 15.01 -18.45
N THR A 159 -12.01 15.10 -18.73
CA THR A 159 -11.30 16.38 -18.82
C THR A 159 -10.22 16.31 -19.89
N ALA A 160 -10.19 17.30 -20.78
CA ALA A 160 -9.17 17.40 -21.81
C ALA A 160 -7.88 18.00 -21.21
N PRO A 161 -6.71 17.39 -21.43
CA PRO A 161 -5.46 17.86 -20.85
C PRO A 161 -4.99 19.18 -21.47
N VAL A 162 -4.17 19.94 -20.72
CA VAL A 162 -3.36 21.00 -21.30
C VAL A 162 -2.27 20.36 -22.15
N VAL A 163 -2.15 20.81 -23.39
CA VAL A 163 -1.24 20.24 -24.39
C VAL A 163 -0.33 21.35 -24.89
N GLN A 164 0.98 21.14 -24.83
CA GLN A 164 1.99 21.97 -25.47
C GLN A 164 3.03 21.06 -26.12
N ASP A 165 3.46 21.43 -27.32
CA ASP A 165 4.61 20.81 -27.97
C ASP A 165 5.91 21.46 -27.45
N PHE A 166 6.88 20.61 -27.11
CA PHE A 166 8.20 21.01 -26.60
C PHE A 166 9.31 20.58 -27.56
N SER A 167 8.99 20.44 -28.85
CA SER A 167 9.92 20.05 -29.90
C SER A 167 11.16 20.97 -29.96
N ASP A 168 10.99 22.28 -29.73
CA ASP A 168 12.09 23.25 -29.63
C ASP A 168 13.07 22.96 -28.48
N GLN A 169 12.61 22.29 -27.42
CA GLN A 169 13.42 21.84 -26.29
C GLN A 169 13.86 20.38 -26.43
N GLY A 170 13.56 19.73 -27.56
CA GLY A 170 13.90 18.35 -27.86
C GLY A 170 12.87 17.31 -27.43
N TYR A 171 11.70 17.71 -26.95
CA TYR A 171 10.62 16.82 -26.51
C TYR A 171 9.40 16.99 -27.41
N ALA A 172 9.43 16.36 -28.58
CA ALA A 172 8.37 16.53 -29.57
C ALA A 172 7.09 15.79 -29.13
N LEU A 173 5.95 16.48 -29.13
CA LEU A 173 4.64 15.86 -28.99
C LEU A 173 4.33 15.09 -30.28
N ILE A 174 4.17 13.77 -30.19
CA ILE A 174 3.89 12.92 -31.36
C ILE A 174 2.41 12.55 -31.48
N GLY A 175 1.65 12.67 -30.39
CA GLY A 175 0.22 12.42 -30.41
C GLY A 175 -0.38 12.17 -29.04
N GLY A 176 -1.53 11.51 -29.04
CA GLY A 176 -2.21 11.09 -27.83
C GLY A 176 -2.93 9.76 -27.99
N ARG A 177 -3.27 9.17 -26.85
CA ARG A 177 -4.12 7.98 -26.75
C ARG A 177 -4.98 8.03 -25.50
N ILE A 178 -5.93 7.12 -25.39
CA ILE A 178 -6.68 6.89 -24.14
C ILE A 178 -6.33 5.50 -23.65
N ASP A 179 -5.92 5.39 -22.40
CA ASP A 179 -5.71 4.10 -21.75
C ASP A 179 -6.52 4.02 -20.45
N TYR A 180 -6.33 2.94 -19.72
CA TYR A 180 -7.01 2.68 -18.46
C TYR A 180 -6.02 2.61 -17.31
N ALA A 181 -6.41 3.22 -16.20
CA ALA A 181 -5.75 3.08 -14.92
C ALA A 181 -6.82 2.70 -13.89
N GLY A 182 -6.82 1.44 -13.44
CA GLY A 182 -7.99 0.79 -12.85
C GLY A 182 -9.19 0.82 -13.80
N ASN A 183 -10.30 1.39 -13.33
CA ASN A 183 -11.55 1.52 -14.10
C ASN A 183 -11.68 2.88 -14.79
N GLU A 184 -10.72 3.78 -14.60
CA GLU A 184 -10.78 5.15 -15.11
C GLU A 184 -10.10 5.26 -16.47
N ARG A 185 -10.75 5.98 -17.39
CA ARG A 185 -10.15 6.34 -18.69
C ARG A 185 -9.21 7.50 -18.50
N VAL A 186 -7.94 7.30 -18.83
CA VAL A 186 -6.88 8.27 -18.64
C VAL A 186 -6.38 8.76 -20.01
N PRO A 187 -6.45 10.07 -20.28
CA PRO A 187 -5.81 10.64 -21.46
C PRO A 187 -4.29 10.58 -21.30
N VAL A 188 -3.62 10.12 -22.35
CA VAL A 188 -2.16 10.00 -22.41
C VAL A 188 -1.66 10.88 -23.54
N LEU A 189 -0.77 11.82 -23.21
CA LEU A 189 0.01 12.58 -24.18
C LEU A 189 1.32 11.84 -24.42
N VAL A 190 1.67 11.63 -25.67
CA VAL A 190 2.86 10.87 -26.03
C VAL A 190 3.88 11.81 -26.64
N TYR A 191 5.04 11.89 -26.00
CA TYR A 191 6.18 12.68 -26.42
C TYR A 191 7.33 11.77 -26.84
N ARG A 192 8.28 12.35 -27.59
CA ARG A 192 9.51 11.67 -28.01
C ARG A 192 10.72 12.54 -27.75
N HIS A 193 11.72 11.96 -27.10
CA HIS A 193 13.05 12.55 -26.94
C HIS A 193 14.10 11.60 -27.52
N GLY A 194 14.60 11.92 -28.72
CA GLY A 194 15.47 11.01 -29.46
C GLY A 194 14.79 9.66 -29.72
N LYS A 195 15.29 8.58 -29.09
CA LYS A 195 14.71 7.23 -29.18
C LYS A 195 13.74 6.90 -28.04
N HIS A 196 13.69 7.74 -27.00
CA HIS A 196 12.87 7.52 -25.82
C HIS A 196 11.43 7.97 -26.07
N LEU A 197 10.49 7.07 -25.77
CA LEU A 197 9.07 7.37 -25.80
C LEU A 197 8.64 7.75 -24.39
N ILE A 198 7.89 8.84 -24.27
CA ILE A 198 7.52 9.42 -22.98
C ILE A 198 6.01 9.51 -22.94
N ASP A 199 5.41 8.82 -21.99
CA ASP A 199 3.97 8.88 -21.77
C ASP A 199 3.66 9.81 -20.60
N VAL A 200 2.78 10.78 -20.83
CA VAL A 200 2.27 11.70 -19.82
C VAL A 200 0.79 11.41 -19.63
N PHE A 201 0.49 10.68 -18.56
CA PHE A 201 -0.86 10.31 -18.14
C PHE A 201 -1.47 11.46 -17.34
N VAL A 202 -2.54 12.07 -17.83
CA VAL A 202 -3.22 13.15 -17.08
C VAL A 202 -4.33 12.55 -16.24
N LEU A 203 -4.11 12.50 -14.93
CA LEU A 203 -4.89 11.68 -14.02
C LEU A 203 -6.18 12.42 -13.63
N PRO A 204 -7.36 11.79 -13.79
CA PRO A 204 -8.63 12.42 -13.47
C PRO A 204 -8.78 12.64 -11.96
N GLN A 205 -9.54 13.67 -11.58
CA GLN A 205 -9.85 13.98 -10.16
C GLN A 205 -10.63 12.86 -9.44
N ALA A 206 -11.22 11.93 -10.19
CA ALA A 206 -11.92 10.76 -9.65
C ALA A 206 -10.97 9.80 -8.91
N ILE A 207 -9.69 9.73 -9.31
CA ILE A 207 -8.70 8.91 -8.62
C ILE A 207 -8.26 9.66 -7.35
N LYS A 208 -8.40 8.99 -6.20
CA LYS A 208 -8.15 9.58 -4.89
C LYS A 208 -6.69 10.04 -4.76
N PRO A 209 -6.42 11.21 -4.13
CA PRO A 209 -5.05 11.70 -3.93
C PRO A 209 -4.12 10.74 -3.19
N ASP A 210 -4.66 9.93 -2.28
CA ASP A 210 -3.92 8.96 -1.47
C ASP A 210 -3.52 7.70 -2.25
N THR A 211 -4.22 7.43 -3.35
CA THR A 211 -3.94 6.32 -4.29
C THR A 211 -2.85 6.71 -5.29
N MET A 212 -2.52 7.99 -5.41
CA MET A 212 -1.53 8.48 -6.37
C MET A 212 -0.10 8.23 -5.91
N PRO A 213 0.84 7.96 -6.84
CA PRO A 213 2.25 8.03 -6.52
C PRO A 213 2.60 9.42 -5.98
N VAL A 214 3.52 9.45 -5.02
CA VAL A 214 3.92 10.68 -4.34
C VAL A 214 4.72 11.54 -5.32
N ILE A 215 4.35 12.82 -5.43
CA ILE A 215 5.10 13.83 -6.19
C ILE A 215 6.54 13.88 -5.67
N ASP A 216 7.52 14.00 -6.57
CA ASP A 216 8.96 14.05 -6.25
C ASP A 216 9.52 12.72 -5.69
N LYS A 217 8.77 11.62 -5.78
CA LYS A 217 9.26 10.29 -5.38
C LYS A 217 9.14 9.31 -6.55
N PRO A 218 10.11 9.32 -7.49
CA PRO A 218 10.06 8.46 -8.66
C PRO A 218 10.09 6.98 -8.27
N ILE A 219 9.27 6.18 -8.95
CA ILE A 219 9.20 4.73 -8.81
C ILE A 219 9.94 4.12 -10.00
N GLN A 220 10.83 3.15 -9.75
CA GLN A 220 11.55 2.46 -10.81
C GLN A 220 11.03 1.04 -11.00
N SER A 221 10.90 0.60 -12.25
CA SER A 221 10.51 -0.75 -12.62
C SER A 221 11.09 -1.13 -13.99
N GLN A 222 11.83 -2.24 -14.07
CA GLN A 222 12.37 -2.79 -15.32
C GLN A 222 13.13 -1.78 -16.21
N GLY A 223 13.85 -0.82 -15.60
CA GLY A 223 14.59 0.23 -16.32
C GLY A 223 13.77 1.46 -16.72
N TYR A 224 12.48 1.47 -16.42
CA TYR A 224 11.59 2.62 -16.59
C TYR A 224 11.38 3.34 -15.27
N VAL A 225 11.15 4.65 -15.36
CA VAL A 225 10.83 5.52 -14.25
C VAL A 225 9.40 6.01 -14.40
N LEU A 226 8.67 6.01 -13.29
CA LEU A 226 7.41 6.71 -13.13
C LEU A 226 7.62 7.87 -12.16
N ASP A 227 7.29 9.08 -12.59
CA ASP A 227 7.31 10.28 -11.75
C ASP A 227 6.00 11.05 -11.86
N VAL A 228 5.66 11.86 -10.87
CA VAL A 228 4.40 12.63 -10.83
C VAL A 228 4.69 14.12 -10.75
N VAL A 229 4.04 14.88 -11.63
CA VAL A 229 4.13 16.34 -11.75
C VAL A 229 2.74 16.97 -11.78
N MET A 230 2.66 18.28 -11.61
CA MET A 230 1.44 19.04 -11.87
C MET A 230 1.45 19.57 -13.31
N LEU A 231 0.34 19.40 -14.03
CA LEU A 231 0.14 19.87 -15.39
C LEU A 231 -1.23 20.58 -15.46
N GLY A 232 -1.24 21.90 -15.68
CA GLY A 232 -2.50 22.64 -15.81
C GLY A 232 -3.44 22.50 -14.60
N GLY A 233 -2.88 22.41 -13.40
CA GLY A 233 -3.64 22.21 -12.15
C GLY A 233 -4.09 20.76 -11.87
N GLN A 234 -3.73 19.80 -12.71
CA GLN A 234 -4.00 18.36 -12.50
C GLN A 234 -2.72 17.58 -12.25
N ARG A 235 -2.81 16.45 -11.54
CA ARG A 235 -1.66 15.54 -11.41
C ARG A 235 -1.48 14.78 -12.73
N ALA A 236 -0.25 14.73 -13.20
CA ALA A 236 0.15 13.94 -14.35
C ALA A 236 1.28 12.98 -13.96
N ALA A 237 1.20 11.72 -14.38
CA ALA A 237 2.27 10.76 -14.23
C ALA A 237 3.06 10.66 -15.54
N ILE A 238 4.39 10.70 -15.44
CA ILE A 238 5.32 10.58 -16.55
C ILE A 238 5.93 9.17 -16.47
N VAL A 239 5.89 8.41 -17.56
CA VAL A 239 6.57 7.11 -17.67
C VAL A 239 7.53 7.13 -18.87
N SER A 240 8.80 6.81 -18.61
CA SER A 240 9.88 6.81 -19.62
C SER A 240 11.11 6.03 -19.13
N ASP A 241 11.98 5.60 -20.05
CA ASP A 241 13.30 5.02 -19.79
C ASP A 241 14.44 6.05 -19.82
N MET A 242 14.10 7.34 -19.91
CA MET A 242 15.06 8.43 -20.04
C MET A 242 15.93 8.64 -18.78
N GLY A 243 17.12 9.21 -18.98
CA GLY A 243 18.04 9.52 -17.88
C GLY A 243 17.45 10.55 -16.90
N SER A 244 17.87 10.51 -15.64
CA SER A 244 17.33 11.38 -14.58
C SER A 244 17.43 12.87 -14.89
N ALA A 245 18.54 13.33 -15.48
CA ALA A 245 18.71 14.74 -15.86
C ALA A 245 17.77 15.18 -17.00
N GLU A 246 17.44 14.27 -17.92
CA GLU A 246 16.49 14.53 -19.01
C GLU A 246 15.06 14.53 -18.50
N LEU A 247 14.72 13.61 -17.59
CA LEU A 247 13.42 13.56 -16.94
C LEU A 247 13.15 14.85 -16.15
N GLU A 248 14.13 15.31 -15.36
CA GLU A 248 14.00 16.54 -14.55
C GLU A 248 13.76 17.78 -15.43
N ARG A 249 14.47 17.90 -16.56
CA ARG A 249 14.23 18.98 -17.52
C ARG A 249 12.82 18.95 -18.08
N PHE A 250 12.36 17.78 -18.50
CA PHE A 250 11.00 17.61 -19.06
C PHE A 250 9.92 17.91 -18.02
N ARG A 251 10.11 17.44 -16.79
CA ARG A 251 9.26 17.74 -15.64
C ARG A 251 9.15 19.25 -15.42
N GLY A 252 10.28 19.98 -15.48
CA GLY A 252 10.31 21.43 -15.38
C GLY A 252 9.42 22.11 -16.44
N LEU A 253 9.50 21.66 -17.69
CA LEU A 253 8.66 22.17 -18.78
C LEU A 253 7.17 21.92 -18.54
N LEU A 254 6.79 20.71 -18.12
CA LEU A 254 5.40 20.37 -17.81
C LEU A 254 4.85 21.20 -16.63
N SER A 255 5.67 21.42 -15.59
CA SER A 255 5.25 22.19 -14.41
C SER A 255 5.06 23.69 -14.69
N ALA A 256 5.69 24.21 -15.74
CA ALA A 256 5.55 25.60 -16.17
C ALA A 256 4.21 25.88 -16.87
N LEU A 257 3.52 24.83 -17.33
CA LEU A 257 2.18 24.93 -17.89
C LEU A 257 1.14 25.20 -16.79
N ARG A 258 0.63 26.43 -16.78
CA ARG A 258 -0.47 26.86 -15.91
C ARG A 258 -1.83 26.57 -16.51
#